data_AF-A0A2Z6REK8-F1
#
_entry.id   AF-A0A2Z6REK8-F1
#
_cell.length_a   1.000
_cell.length_b   1.000
_cell.length_c   1.000
_cell.angle_alpha   90.00
_cell.angle_beta   90.00
_cell.angle_gamma   90.00
#
_symmetry.space_group_name_H-M   'P 1'
#
loop_
_entity.id
_entity.type
_entity.pdbx_description
1 polymer ?
#
loop_
_entity_poly.entity_id
_entity_poly.type
_entity_poly.pdbx_seq_one_letter_code
_entity_poly.pdbx_strand_id
1 'polypeptide(L)' 'MKEILGRLRSYGTLQLDSLEAMRNEYVIALLHASIHIVMDITNKELSMKPQYRIVGEESRGQVDYAIKVI' A
#
# COMPACT_ATOMS: atom_id res chain seq x y z
N MET A 1 11.56 -5.46 4.09
CA MET A 1 10.77 -6.71 3.97
C MET A 1 10.23 -7.25 5.29
N LYS A 2 11.03 -7.39 6.36
CA LYS A 2 10.54 -7.89 7.67
C LYS A 2 9.35 -7.08 8.24
N GLU A 3 9.36 -5.76 8.09
CA GLU A 3 8.27 -4.89 8.54
C GLU A 3 6.96 -5.13 7.76
N ILE A 4 7.03 -5.19 6.43
CA ILE A 4 5.89 -5.47 5.55
C ILE A 4 5.27 -6.84 5.87
N LEU A 5 6.12 -7.86 6.07
CA LEU A 5 5.66 -9.19 6.46
C LEU A 5 5.00 -9.21 7.84
N GLY A 6 5.54 -8.47 8.80
CA GLY A 6 4.96 -8.30 10.13
C GLY A 6 3.56 -7.66 10.06
N ARG A 7 3.43 -6.60 9.27
CA ARG A 7 2.16 -5.91 9.01
C ARG A 7 1.14 -6.83 8.35
N LEU A 8 1.50 -7.52 7.27
CA LEU A 8 0.61 -8.46 6.58
C LEU A 8 0.11 -9.59 7.50
N ARG A 9 0.97 -10.09 8.40
CA ARG A 9 0.58 -11.10 9.40
C ARG A 9 -0.41 -10.54 10.42
N SER A 10 -0.25 -9.29 10.87
CA SER A 10 -1.22 -8.66 11.79
C SER A 10 -2.56 -8.36 11.13
N TYR A 11 -2.58 -8.10 9.81
CA TYR A 11 -3.82 -7.84 9.08
C TYR A 11 -4.65 -9.09 8.78
N GLY A 12 -4.03 -10.28 8.74
CA GLY A 12 -4.77 -11.55 8.55
C GLY A 12 -5.77 -11.89 9.67
N THR A 13 -5.65 -11.22 10.83
CA THR A 13 -6.53 -11.41 11.99
C THR A 13 -7.50 -10.24 12.22
N LEU A 14 -7.46 -9.21 11.36
CA LEU A 14 -8.23 -7.98 11.54
C LEU A 14 -9.59 -8.06 10.83
N GLN A 15 -10.64 -7.60 11.50
CA GLN A 15 -12.00 -7.57 10.94
C GLN A 15 -12.07 -6.59 9.75
N LEU A 16 -12.69 -7.04 8.66
CA LEU A 16 -12.78 -6.33 7.37
C LEU A 16 -13.59 -5.02 7.44
N ASP A 17 -14.42 -4.85 8.48
CA ASP A 17 -15.20 -3.63 8.76
C ASP A 17 -14.39 -2.51 9.44
N SER A 18 -13.07 -2.69 9.61
CA SER A 18 -12.24 -1.67 10.23
C SER A 18 -12.03 -0.45 9.33
N LEU A 19 -12.16 0.72 9.95
CA LEU A 19 -11.90 2.08 9.46
C LEU A 19 -11.06 2.12 8.17
N GLU A 20 -11.54 2.85 7.16
CA GLU A 20 -10.91 3.02 5.83
C GLU A 20 -9.38 3.20 5.83
N ALA A 21 -8.84 3.87 6.85
CA ALA A 21 -7.41 3.99 7.07
C ALA A 21 -6.68 2.63 7.19
N MET A 22 -7.24 1.66 7.91
CA MET A 22 -6.67 0.31 8.06
C MET A 22 -6.73 -0.50 6.76
N ARG A 23 -7.83 -0.36 6.00
CA ARG A 23 -7.93 -0.95 4.65
C ARG A 23 -6.82 -0.39 3.75
N ASN A 24 -6.60 0.92 3.79
CA ASN A 24 -5.55 1.57 3.01
C ASN A 24 -4.15 1.10 3.44
N GLU A 25 -3.88 0.97 4.74
CA GLU A 25 -2.61 0.41 5.25
C GLU A 25 -2.35 -1.03 4.77
N TYR A 26 -3.39 -1.88 4.73
CA TYR A 26 -3.27 -3.23 4.19
C TYR A 26 -2.93 -3.24 2.70
N VAL A 27 -3.63 -2.41 1.92
CA VAL A 27 -3.38 -2.26 0.47
C VAL A 27 -1.96 -1.74 0.21
N ILE A 28 -1.48 -0.78 1.00
CA ILE A 28 -0.09 -0.26 0.94
C ILE A 28 0.91 -1.39 1.16
N ALA A 29 0.70 -2.21 2.19
CA ALA A 29 1.60 -3.31 2.51
C ALA A 29 1.69 -4.33 1.36
N LEU A 30 0.55 -4.66 0.75
CA LEU A 30 0.50 -5.54 -0.44
C LEU A 30 1.23 -4.92 -1.64
N LEU A 31 0.95 -3.66 -1.96
CA LEU A 31 1.60 -2.97 -3.07
C LEU A 31 3.12 -2.92 -2.90
N HIS A 32 3.61 -2.61 -1.70
CA HIS A 32 5.06 -2.62 -1.41
C HIS A 32 5.69 -4.00 -1.60
N ALA A 33 5.02 -5.07 -1.15
CA ALA A 33 5.51 -6.44 -1.37
C ALA A 33 5.55 -6.79 -2.86
N SER A 34 4.48 -6.49 -3.60
CA SER A 34 4.40 -6.75 -5.04
C SER A 34 5.48 -6.00 -5.82
N ILE A 35 5.70 -4.72 -5.54
CA ILE A 35 6.75 -3.92 -6.20
C ILE A 35 8.12 -4.54 -5.97
N HIS A 36 8.43 -4.92 -4.72
CA HIS A 36 9.72 -5.54 -4.41
C HIS A 36 9.92 -6.85 -5.19
N ILE A 37 8.89 -7.68 -5.33
CA ILE A 37 8.94 -8.91 -6.14
C ILE A 37 9.19 -8.58 -7.62
N VAL A 38 8.50 -7.57 -8.16
CA VAL A 38 8.69 -7.15 -9.55
C VAL A 38 10.09 -6.60 -9.78
N MET A 39 10.63 -5.79 -8.85
CA MET A 39 11.99 -5.26 -8.92
C MET A 39 13.01 -6.41 -8.94
N ASP A 40 12.82 -7.44 -8.11
CA ASP A 40 13.69 -8.62 -8.05
C ASP A 40 13.66 -9.44 -9.35
N ILE A 41 12.47 -9.68 -9.92
CA ILE A 41 12.30 -10.45 -11.16
C ILE A 41 12.80 -9.69 -12.39
N THR A 42 12.52 -8.40 -12.47
CA THR A 42 12.80 -7.59 -13.67
C THR A 42 14.13 -6.87 -13.61
N ASN A 43 14.78 -6.84 -12.45
CA ASN A 43 15.99 -6.07 -12.16
C ASN A 43 15.84 -4.58 -12.54
N LYS A 44 14.61 -4.05 -12.44
CA LYS A 44 14.28 -2.65 -12.69
C LYS A 44 14.00 -1.96 -11.37
N GLU A 45 14.40 -0.70 -11.28
CA GLU A 45 14.00 0.14 -10.15
C GLU A 45 12.60 0.69 -10.36
N LEU A 46 11.77 0.60 -9.33
CA LEU A 46 10.40 1.08 -9.33
C LEU A 46 10.21 2.03 -8.14
N SER A 47 9.58 3.17 -8.37
CA SER A 47 9.09 4.05 -7.30
C SER A 47 7.58 3.93 -7.17
N MET A 48 7.10 4.03 -5.94
CA MET A 48 5.68 4.22 -5.64
C MET A 48 5.51 5.47 -4.80
N LYS A 49 4.52 6.30 -5.15
CA LYS A 49 4.15 7.49 -4.39
C LYS A 49 2.64 7.55 -4.17
N PRO A 50 2.18 7.74 -2.93
CA PRO A 50 0.77 8.00 -2.69
C PRO A 50 0.37 9.34 -3.32
N GLN A 51 -0.75 9.34 -4.02
CA GLN A 51 -1.45 10.50 -4.52
C GLN A 51 -2.71 10.65 -3.66
N TYR A 52 -2.64 11.55 -2.70
CA TYR A 52 -3.80 11.88 -1.88
C TYR A 52 -4.71 12.79 -2.68
N ARG A 53 -5.92 12.32 -2.97
CA ARG A 53 -6.98 13.19 -3.51
C ARG A 53 -7.62 13.92 -2.33
N ILE A 54 -7.16 15.13 -2.03
CA ILE A 54 -7.83 16.00 -1.04
C ILE A 54 -9.07 16.59 -1.73
N VAL A 55 -10.22 15.92 -1.60
CA VAL A 55 -11.52 16.44 -2.05
C VAL A 55 -12.33 16.79 -0.81
N GLY A 56 -12.32 18.08 -0.43
CA GLY A 56 -13.14 18.62 0.67
C GLY A 56 -12.69 18.26 2.09
N GLU A 57 -13.39 18.84 3.08
CA GLU A 57 -13.14 18.75 4.53
C GLU A 57 -13.26 17.31 5.09
N GLU A 58 -13.71 16.35 4.26
CA GLU A 58 -13.96 14.95 4.60
C GLU A 58 -13.12 13.98 3.78
N SER A 59 -11.84 14.29 3.55
CA SER A 59 -10.91 13.39 2.88
C SER A 59 -10.62 12.13 3.72
N ARG A 60 -11.57 11.19 3.71
CA ARG A 60 -11.47 9.90 4.41
C ARG A 60 -11.33 8.70 3.47
N GLY A 61 -11.77 8.83 2.21
CA GLY A 61 -11.98 7.75 1.24
C GLY A 61 -10.79 6.92 0.76
N GLN A 62 -10.05 7.53 -0.15
CA GLN A 62 -9.34 6.79 -1.18
C GLN A 62 -7.95 7.37 -1.38
N VAL A 63 -6.95 6.50 -1.35
CA VAL A 63 -5.56 6.85 -1.64
C VAL A 63 -5.23 6.24 -2.99
N ASP A 64 -4.92 7.09 -3.96
CA ASP A 64 -4.41 6.66 -5.26
C ASP A 64 -2.88 6.44 -5.12
N TYR A 65 -2.29 5.56 -5.93
CA TYR A 65 -0.84 5.33 -5.93
C TYR A 65 -0.31 5.41 -7.35
N ALA A 66 0.71 6.23 -7.57
CA ALA A 66 1.48 6.18 -8.81
C ALA A 66 2.67 5.24 -8.65
N ILE A 67 2.82 4.34 -9.61
CA ILE A 67 3.98 3.46 -9.75
C ILE A 67 4.71 3.84 -11.04
N LYS A 68 6.03 4.03 -10.98
CA LYS A 68 6.87 4.40 -12.12
C LYS A 68 8.19 3.64 -12.11
N VAL A 69 8.66 3.26 -13.29
CA VAL A 69 10.05 2.82 -13.48
C VAL A 69 10.97 4.01 -13.32
N ILE A 70 12.06 3.83 -12.58
CA ILE A 70 13.11 4.82 -12.36
C ILE A 70 14.34 4.43 -13.19
#